data_AF-A0A378N950-F1
#
_entry.id   AF-A0A378N950-F1
#
_cell.length_a   1.000
_cell.length_b   1.000
_cell.length_c   1.000
_cell.angle_alpha   90.00
_cell.angle_beta   90.00
_cell.angle_gamma   90.00
#
_symmetry.space_group_name_H-M   'P 1'
#
loop_
_entity.id
_entity.type
_entity.pdbx_description
1 polymer ?
#
loop_
_entity_poly.entity_id
_entity_poly.type
_entity_poly.pdbx_seq_one_letter_code
_entity_poly.pdbx_strand_id
1 'polypeptide(L)'
;MRLKNFFQKRADLPKFKKKGVKESFRFPQGCKIEQKNDRLYLPKIGWVRYRNSREIVGEVKNVTVSMKCGRFFVSIQTEFKQEIPTHKGGEIGIDMGIARFATLSNGEFFEPLNAFKTTKENWQNCKNS
;
A
#
# COMPACT_ATOMS: atom_id res chain seq x y z
N MET A 1 -19.57 12.40 7.82
CA MET A 1 -20.54 11.29 7.69
C MET A 1 -20.29 10.24 8.80
N ARG A 2 -20.38 10.63 10.08
CA ARG A 2 -20.13 9.73 11.24
C ARG A 2 -21.12 9.99 12.37
N LEU A 3 -21.42 11.26 12.66
CA LEU A 3 -22.54 11.64 13.54
C LEU A 3 -23.89 11.14 13.02
N LYS A 4 -24.20 11.32 11.72
CA LYS A 4 -25.48 10.85 11.14
C LYS A 4 -25.70 9.34 11.35
N ASN A 5 -24.65 8.53 11.23
CA ASN A 5 -24.74 7.08 11.42
C ASN A 5 -24.83 6.68 12.90
N PHE A 6 -24.21 7.47 13.80
CA PHE A 6 -24.38 7.32 15.25
C PHE A 6 -25.84 7.58 15.68
N PHE A 7 -26.45 8.67 15.20
CA PHE A 7 -27.87 8.96 15.47
C PHE A 7 -28.81 7.91 14.87
N GLN A 8 -28.40 7.25 13.78
CA GLN A 8 -29.13 6.11 13.20
C GLN A 8 -28.80 4.76 13.88
N LYS A 9 -28.04 4.75 14.98
CA LYS A 9 -27.56 3.55 15.71
C LYS A 9 -26.80 2.53 14.84
N ARG A 10 -26.25 2.96 13.70
CA ARG A 10 -25.48 2.13 12.75
C ARG A 10 -23.97 2.21 12.96
N ALA A 11 -23.52 3.05 13.87
CA ALA A 11 -22.11 3.20 14.22
C ALA A 11 -21.97 3.64 15.68
N ASP A 12 -20.88 3.23 16.32
CA ASP A 12 -20.54 3.66 17.67
C ASP A 12 -20.20 5.15 17.73
N LEU A 13 -20.22 5.69 18.97
CA LEU A 13 -19.87 7.08 19.25
C LEU A 13 -18.49 7.41 18.64
N PRO A 14 -18.38 8.49 17.86
CA PRO A 14 -17.09 8.89 17.29
C PRO A 14 -16.11 9.21 18.42
N LYS A 15 -15.07 8.38 18.56
CA LYS A 15 -13.98 8.64 19.50
C LYS A 15 -13.10 9.75 18.94
N PHE A 16 -12.76 10.73 19.78
CA PHE A 16 -11.74 11.73 19.44
C PHE A 16 -10.42 11.04 19.10
N LYS A 17 -9.74 11.53 18.06
CA LYS A 17 -8.41 11.03 17.70
C LYS A 17 -7.42 11.46 18.78
N LYS A 18 -6.63 10.50 19.29
CA LYS A 18 -5.49 10.80 20.18
C LYS A 18 -4.30 11.28 19.34
N LYS A 19 -3.67 12.39 19.76
CA LYS A 19 -2.44 12.93 19.16
C LYS A 19 -1.32 11.87 19.22
N GLY A 20 -0.53 11.71 18.14
CA GLY A 20 0.55 10.71 18.08
C GLY A 20 0.13 9.28 17.70
N VAL A 21 -1.17 8.98 17.57
CA VAL A 21 -1.64 7.66 17.14
C VAL A 21 -2.37 7.76 15.79
N LYS A 22 -1.78 7.18 14.74
CA LYS A 22 -2.35 7.08 13.37
C LYS A 22 -2.81 8.43 12.80
N GLU A 23 -1.86 9.36 12.70
CA GLU A 23 -2.05 10.66 12.06
C GLU A 23 -2.21 10.47 10.54
N SER A 24 -3.47 10.38 10.12
CA SER A 24 -3.85 10.19 8.73
C SER A 24 -5.15 10.89 8.41
N PHE A 25 -5.26 11.41 7.20
CA PHE A 25 -6.46 12.00 6.64
C PHE A 25 -6.64 11.54 5.20
N ARG A 26 -7.90 11.32 4.82
CA ARG A 26 -8.29 10.78 3.51
C ARG A 26 -9.12 11.80 2.76
N PHE A 27 -8.79 11.98 1.49
CA PHE A 27 -9.56 12.71 0.51
C PHE A 27 -10.23 11.70 -0.43
N PRO A 28 -11.56 11.55 -0.32
CA PRO A 28 -12.30 10.62 -1.17
C PRO A 28 -12.55 11.14 -2.58
N GLN A 29 -12.34 12.44 -2.84
CA GLN A 29 -12.55 13.05 -4.15
C GLN A 29 -11.85 14.41 -4.24
N GLY A 30 -11.69 14.94 -5.45
CA GLY A 30 -11.16 16.29 -5.71
C GLY A 30 -9.63 16.39 -5.67
N CYS A 31 -8.93 15.27 -5.59
CA CYS A 31 -7.48 15.23 -5.76
C CYS A 31 -7.12 15.22 -7.25
N LYS A 32 -6.07 15.93 -7.62
CA LYS A 32 -5.49 15.90 -8.97
C LYS A 32 -4.02 15.54 -8.88
N ILE A 33 -3.51 14.84 -9.87
CA ILE A 33 -2.11 14.40 -9.90
C ILE A 33 -1.49 14.89 -11.20
N GLU A 34 -0.34 15.54 -11.06
CA GLU A 34 0.49 15.99 -12.16
C GLU A 34 1.84 15.25 -12.07
N GLN A 35 1.91 14.09 -12.73
CA GLN A 35 3.07 13.20 -12.65
C GLN A 35 4.32 13.82 -13.31
N LYS A 36 4.17 14.68 -14.32
CA LYS A 36 5.29 15.35 -15.02
C LYS A 36 6.12 16.25 -14.10
N ASN A 37 5.47 16.86 -13.11
CA ASN A 37 6.09 17.81 -12.20
C ASN A 37 6.18 17.27 -10.76
N ASP A 38 5.82 15.99 -10.56
CA ASP A 38 5.69 15.33 -9.25
C ASP A 38 4.84 16.14 -8.25
N ARG A 39 3.66 16.58 -8.70
CA ARG A 39 2.74 17.38 -7.88
C ARG A 39 1.41 16.68 -7.65
N LEU A 40 0.92 16.80 -6.42
CA LEU A 40 -0.37 16.32 -5.97
C LEU A 40 -1.18 17.49 -5.47
N TYR A 41 -2.35 17.70 -6.07
CA TYR A 41 -3.33 18.65 -5.58
C TYR A 41 -4.21 18.00 -4.51
N LEU A 42 -4.26 18.62 -3.34
CA LEU A 42 -5.11 18.22 -2.22
C LEU A 42 -6.16 19.30 -1.94
N PRO A 43 -7.46 18.96 -1.86
CA PRO A 43 -8.49 19.91 -1.47
C PRO A 43 -8.13 20.62 -0.15
N LYS A 44 -8.26 21.96 -0.11
CA LYS A 44 -7.92 22.85 1.02
C LYS A 44 -6.44 23.07 1.32
N ILE A 45 -5.54 22.26 0.76
CA ILE A 45 -4.08 22.42 0.94
C ILE A 45 -3.44 23.01 -0.31
N GLY A 46 -3.93 22.64 -1.50
CA GLY A 46 -3.39 23.08 -2.78
C GLY A 46 -2.38 22.08 -3.37
N TRP A 47 -1.46 22.59 -4.19
CA TRP A 47 -0.43 21.78 -4.85
C TRP A 47 0.72 21.49 -3.90
N VAL A 48 1.02 20.20 -3.74
CA VAL A 48 2.10 19.70 -2.89
C VAL A 48 3.04 18.87 -3.75
N ARG A 49 4.35 19.07 -3.62
CA ARG A 49 5.34 18.20 -4.26
C ARG A 49 5.41 16.88 -3.51
N TYR A 50 5.39 15.77 -4.25
CA TYR A 50 5.62 14.45 -3.69
C TYR A 50 6.83 13.80 -4.37
N ARG A 51 7.40 12.76 -3.76
CA ARG A 51 8.37 11.93 -4.45
C ARG A 51 7.61 10.80 -5.13
N ASN A 52 7.65 10.77 -6.47
CA ASN A 52 7.02 9.70 -7.20
C ASN A 52 7.81 8.39 -7.04
N SER A 53 7.16 7.36 -6.52
CA SER A 53 7.76 6.03 -6.37
C SER A 53 7.33 5.07 -7.48
N ARG A 54 6.18 5.31 -8.12
CA ARG A 54 5.57 4.45 -9.13
C ARG A 54 4.65 5.28 -10.02
N GLU A 55 4.70 5.03 -11.32
CA GLU A 55 3.75 5.62 -12.26
C GLU A 55 2.32 5.21 -11.90
N ILE A 56 1.42 6.20 -11.93
CA ILE A 56 0.04 6.07 -11.52
C ILE A 56 -0.79 5.86 -12.78
N VAL A 57 -1.34 4.65 -12.90
CA VAL A 57 -2.21 4.24 -14.01
C VAL A 57 -3.66 4.19 -13.52
N GLY A 58 -4.58 4.71 -14.34
CA GLY A 58 -6.01 4.69 -14.08
C GLY A 58 -6.56 5.94 -13.39
N GLU A 59 -7.82 5.86 -12.98
CA GLU A 59 -8.54 6.95 -12.34
C GLU A 59 -8.28 6.96 -10.82
N VAL A 60 -7.97 8.13 -10.25
CA VAL A 60 -7.74 8.28 -8.81
C VAL A 60 -9.07 8.29 -8.06
N LYS A 61 -9.28 7.28 -7.20
CA LYS A 61 -10.46 7.21 -6.33
C LYS A 61 -10.22 7.89 -4.99
N ASN A 62 -9.12 7.55 -4.32
CA ASN A 62 -8.87 8.03 -2.97
C ASN A 62 -7.40 8.42 -2.80
N VAL A 63 -7.16 9.48 -2.05
CA VAL A 63 -5.80 9.85 -1.63
C VAL A 63 -5.77 9.90 -0.10
N THR A 64 -4.85 9.17 0.50
CA THR A 64 -4.66 9.15 1.95
C THR A 64 -3.28 9.69 2.28
N VAL A 65 -3.21 10.77 3.05
CA VAL A 65 -1.97 11.30 3.60
C VAL A 65 -1.81 10.76 5.01
N SER A 66 -0.64 10.23 5.33
CA SER A 66 -0.33 9.67 6.64
C SER A 66 1.06 10.12 7.10
N MET A 67 1.22 10.35 8.40
CA MET A 67 2.51 10.64 9.01
C MET A 67 3.01 9.41 9.76
N LYS A 68 4.26 9.01 9.48
CA LYS A 68 4.96 7.95 10.20
C LYS A 68 6.41 8.37 10.42
N CYS A 69 6.91 8.23 11.64
CA CYS A 69 8.30 8.56 12.02
C CYS A 69 8.74 9.97 11.55
N GLY A 70 7.86 10.96 11.72
CA GLY A 70 8.13 12.36 11.31
C GLY A 70 8.09 12.62 9.80
N ARG A 71 7.73 11.62 8.98
CA ARG A 71 7.65 11.75 7.51
C ARG A 71 6.22 11.58 7.03
N PHE A 72 5.85 12.37 6.02
CA PHE A 72 4.58 12.25 5.34
C PHE A 72 4.66 11.27 4.17
N PHE A 73 3.65 10.42 4.07
CA PHE A 73 3.46 9.44 3.02
C PHE A 73 2.09 9.63 2.40
N VAL A 74 2.03 9.55 1.08
CA VAL A 74 0.79 9.60 0.30
C VAL A 74 0.52 8.22 -0.28
N SER A 75 -0.65 7.67 0.01
CA SER A 75 -1.20 6.48 -0.64
C SER A 75 -2.29 6.93 -1.60
N ILE A 76 -2.14 6.54 -2.87
CA ILE A 76 -3.03 6.90 -3.97
C ILE A 76 -3.68 5.61 -4.44
N GLN A 77 -5.00 5.55 -4.35
CA GLN A 77 -5.78 4.41 -4.81
C GLN A 77 -6.32 4.74 -6.19
N THR A 78 -5.94 3.93 -7.17
CA THR A 78 -6.45 4.03 -8.54
C THR A 78 -7.26 2.82 -8.94
N GLU A 79 -8.20 3.04 -9.86
CA GLU A 79 -8.93 2.00 -10.55
C GLU A 79 -8.47 1.99 -12.01
N PHE A 80 -8.01 0.83 -12.49
CA PHE A 80 -7.64 0.61 -13.88
C PHE A 80 -8.11 -0.78 -14.31
N LYS A 81 -8.45 -0.92 -15.59
CA LYS A 81 -8.75 -2.22 -16.18
C LYS A 81 -7.43 -2.94 -16.42
N GLN A 82 -7.27 -4.10 -15.78
CA GLN A 82 -6.16 -5.00 -16.05
C GLN A 82 -6.72 -6.22 -16.78
N GLU A 83 -6.13 -6.55 -17.91
CA GLU A 83 -6.43 -7.81 -18.59
C GLU A 83 -5.92 -8.96 -17.71
N ILE A 84 -6.79 -9.92 -17.42
CA ILE A 84 -6.39 -11.12 -16.69
C ILE A 84 -5.50 -11.93 -17.64
N PRO A 85 -4.23 -12.22 -17.27
CA PRO A 85 -3.37 -13.00 -18.13
C PRO A 85 -4.02 -14.36 -18.39
N THR A 86 -4.20 -14.71 -19.66
CA THR A 86 -4.73 -16.02 -20.03
C THR A 86 -3.68 -17.07 -19.70
N HIS A 87 -3.97 -17.92 -18.71
CA HIS A 87 -3.07 -19.00 -18.32
C HIS A 87 -2.94 -20.00 -19.48
N LYS A 88 -1.72 -20.13 -20.03
CA LYS A 88 -1.41 -21.16 -21.01
C LYS A 88 -1.15 -22.50 -20.29
N GLY A 89 -2.23 -23.11 -19.79
CA GLY A 89 -2.27 -24.50 -19.30
C GLY A 89 -1.81 -24.75 -17.86
N GLY A 90 -2.37 -25.81 -17.27
CA GLY A 90 -2.00 -26.41 -15.98
C GLY A 90 -2.64 -25.78 -14.75
N GLU A 91 -3.57 -26.50 -14.10
CA GLU A 91 -3.98 -26.17 -12.72
C GLU A 91 -2.85 -26.59 -11.76
N ILE A 92 -2.16 -25.60 -11.21
CA ILE A 92 -1.13 -25.83 -10.20
C ILE A 92 -1.69 -25.37 -8.85
N GLY A 93 -1.93 -26.32 -7.95
CA GLY A 93 -2.22 -26.02 -6.54
C GLY A 93 -0.96 -25.52 -5.85
N ILE A 94 -1.00 -24.30 -5.31
CA ILE A 94 0.10 -23.73 -4.52
C ILE A 94 -0.20 -24.02 -3.04
N ASP A 95 0.53 -24.95 -2.44
CA ASP A 95 0.53 -25.15 -0.98
C ASP A 95 1.65 -24.30 -0.34
N MET A 96 1.27 -23.33 0.49
CA MET A 96 2.21 -22.42 1.16
C MET A 96 2.41 -22.86 2.62
N GLY A 97 3.37 -23.76 2.86
CA GLY A 97 3.76 -24.20 4.20
C GLY A 97 4.97 -23.45 4.74
N ILE A 98 5.03 -23.21 6.05
CA ILE A 98 6.19 -22.59 6.74
C ILE A 98 7.51 -23.36 6.51
N ALA A 99 7.42 -24.65 6.16
CA ALA A 99 8.56 -25.50 5.85
C ALA A 99 8.89 -25.62 4.34
N ARG A 100 7.95 -25.34 3.41
CA ARG A 100 8.13 -25.52 1.95
C ARG A 100 7.37 -24.42 1.21
N PHE A 101 8.10 -23.58 0.48
CA PHE A 101 7.59 -22.30 -0.05
C PHE A 101 6.58 -22.45 -1.19
N ALA A 102 6.78 -23.41 -2.08
CA ALA A 102 5.75 -23.88 -3.02
C ALA A 102 6.13 -25.28 -3.51
N THR A 103 5.20 -26.22 -3.45
CA THR A 103 5.31 -27.52 -4.14
C THR A 103 4.33 -27.49 -5.31
N LEU A 104 4.84 -27.56 -6.53
CA LEU A 104 4.03 -27.62 -7.74
C LEU A 104 3.62 -29.09 -7.98
N SER A 105 2.41 -29.35 -8.47
CA SER A 105 1.92 -30.71 -8.79
C SER A 105 2.70 -31.41 -9.93
N ASN A 106 3.65 -30.72 -10.55
CA ASN A 106 4.62 -31.24 -11.52
C ASN A 106 5.86 -31.89 -10.85
N GLY A 107 5.95 -31.90 -9.52
CA GLY A 107 7.08 -32.47 -8.78
C GLY A 107 8.25 -31.51 -8.52
N GLU A 108 8.20 -30.27 -9.02
CA GLU A 108 9.19 -29.25 -8.73
C GLU A 108 8.89 -28.56 -7.38
N PHE A 109 9.95 -28.37 -6.58
CA PHE A 109 9.88 -27.65 -5.31
C PHE A 109 10.74 -26.39 -5.38
N PHE A 110 10.19 -25.28 -4.88
CA PHE A 110 10.98 -24.08 -4.62
C PHE A 110 11.43 -24.11 -3.16
N GLU A 111 12.75 -24.11 -2.95
CA GLU A 111 13.29 -23.91 -1.61
C GLU A 111 12.86 -22.55 -1.06
N PRO A 112 12.56 -22.43 0.25
CA PRO A 112 12.27 -21.15 0.84
C PRO A 112 13.47 -20.23 0.65
N LEU A 113 13.26 -19.14 -0.10
CA LEU A 113 14.14 -17.99 -0.07
C LEU A 113 14.09 -17.45 1.36
N ASN A 114 15.02 -17.92 2.19
CA ASN A 114 15.26 -17.42 3.54
C ASN A 114 15.66 -15.94 3.46
N ALA A 115 14.68 -15.05 3.31
CA ALA A 115 14.87 -13.59 3.30
C ALA A 115 15.56 -13.09 4.58
N PHE A 116 15.54 -13.90 5.65
CA PHE A 116 16.20 -13.64 6.91
C PHE A 116 17.74 -13.83 6.88
N LYS A 117 18.31 -14.56 5.92
CA LYS A 117 19.79 -14.69 5.80
C LYS A 117 20.42 -13.50 5.09
N THR A 118 19.83 -13.05 3.98
CA THR A 118 20.32 -11.91 3.19
C THR A 118 20.34 -10.59 3.98
N THR A 119 19.50 -10.48 5.02
CA THR A 119 19.48 -9.29 5.89
C THR A 119 20.61 -9.30 6.93
N LYS A 120 21.16 -10.46 7.33
CA LYS A 120 22.28 -10.52 8.30
C LYS A 120 23.63 -10.17 7.67
N GLU A 121 23.90 -10.64 6.45
CA GLU A 121 25.17 -10.39 5.75
C GLU A 121 25.35 -8.89 5.43
N ASN A 122 24.27 -8.18 5.08
CA ASN A 122 24.32 -6.73 4.84
C ASN A 122 24.48 -5.90 6.13
N TRP A 123 24.07 -6.39 7.29
CA TRP A 123 24.24 -5.68 8.57
C TRP A 123 25.64 -5.83 9.18
N GLN A 124 26.38 -6.90 8.84
CA GLN A 124 27.77 -7.07 9.28
C GLN A 124 28.75 -6.23 8.45
N ASN A 125 28.50 -6.05 7.14
CA ASN A 125 29.36 -5.21 6.29
C ASN A 125 29.29 -3.71 6.61
N CYS A 126 28.17 -3.21 7.15
CA CYS A 126 28.04 -1.80 7.54
C CYS A 126 28.71 -1.43 8.88
N LYS A 127 29.30 -2.39 9.60
CA LYS A 127 30.07 -2.11 10.84
C LYS A 127 31.58 -2.02 10.64
N ASN A 128 32.08 -2.34 9.44
CA ASN A 128 33.51 -2.33 9.12
C ASN A 128 33.87 -1.34 7.99
N SER A 129 33.07 -0.27 7.80
CA SER A 129 33.40 0.87 6.95
C SER A 129 33.19 2.18 7.68
#